data_AF-A0A497A442-F1
#
_entry.id   AF-A0A497A442-F1
#
_cell.length_a   1.000
_cell.length_b   1.000
_cell.length_c   1.000
_cell.angle_alpha   90.00
_cell.angle_beta   90.00
_cell.angle_gamma   90.00
#
_symmetry.space_group_name_H-M   'P 1'
#
loop_
_entity.id
_entity.type
_entity.pdbx_description
1 polymer ?
#
loop_
_entity_poly.entity_id
_entity_poly.type
_entity_poly.pdbx_seq_one_letter_code
_entity_poly.pdbx_strand_id
1 'polypeptide(L)' 'MRLKILHFADLHLGVESYGHTNPETGLSTRLEDFLKALDQMVDYAL' A
#
# COMPACT_ATOMS: atom_id res chain seq x y z
N MET A 1 7.07 -11.19 28.94
CA MET A 1 6.45 -10.70 27.70
C MET A 1 7.53 -10.04 26.86
N ARG A 2 7.65 -10.34 25.56
CA ARG A 2 8.73 -9.84 24.70
C ARG A 2 8.15 -8.82 23.72
N LEU A 3 8.77 -7.64 23.62
CA LEU A 3 8.34 -6.58 22.70
C LEU A 3 8.64 -7.00 21.25
N LYS A 4 7.64 -6.88 20.37
CA LYS A 4 7.77 -7.06 18.92
C LYS A 4 7.34 -5.75 18.26
N ILE A 5 8.16 -5.18 17.39
CA ILE A 5 7.90 -3.90 16.70
C ILE A 5 8.15 -4.11 15.21
N LEU A 6 7.21 -3.61 14.40
CA LEU A 6 7.37 -3.42 12.96
C LEU A 6 7.36 -1.90 12.68
N HIS A 7 8.43 -1.41 12.06
CA HIS A 7 8.57 -0.01 11.66
C HIS A 7 8.65 0.05 10.13
N PHE A 8 7.78 0.85 9.52
CA PHE A 8 7.62 0.98 8.07
C PHE A 8 7.45 2.46 7.72
N ALA A 9 7.95 2.85 6.55
CA ALA A 9 7.92 4.22 6.05
C ALA A 9 7.87 4.25 4.52
N ASP A 10 7.70 5.45 3.95
CA ASP A 10 7.85 5.72 2.52
C ASP A 10 6.91 4.92 1.59
N LEU A 11 5.64 4.80 1.97
CA LEU A 11 4.62 4.19 1.11
C LEU A 11 4.40 4.95 -0.20
N HIS A 12 4.69 6.27 -0.22
CA HIS A 12 4.54 7.14 -1.39
C HIS A 12 3.14 7.11 -2.03
N LEU A 13 2.08 7.16 -1.21
CA LEU A 13 0.72 7.36 -1.71
C LEU A 13 0.63 8.64 -2.54
N GLY A 14 -0.03 8.55 -3.70
CA GLY A 14 -0.12 9.63 -4.69
C GLY A 14 0.93 9.55 -5.80
N VAL A 15 1.87 8.61 -5.76
CA VAL A 15 2.69 8.29 -6.94
C VAL A 15 1.86 7.50 -7.95
N GLU A 16 1.73 8.05 -9.15
CA GLU A 16 0.90 7.46 -10.22
C GLU A 16 1.70 7.08 -11.48
N SER A 17 3.04 7.15 -11.40
CA SER A 17 3.93 6.80 -12.51
C SER A 17 3.63 5.40 -13.06
N TYR A 18 3.50 5.30 -14.39
CA TYR A 18 3.21 4.05 -15.12
C TYR A 18 1.88 3.37 -14.73
N GLY A 19 1.02 4.07 -14.00
CA GLY A 19 -0.36 3.65 -13.75
C GLY A 19 -1.31 4.00 -14.88
N HIS A 20 -2.49 3.41 -14.83
CA HIS A 20 -3.63 3.80 -15.63
C HIS A 20 -4.82 4.07 -14.71
N THR A 21 -5.82 4.83 -15.17
CA THR A 21 -7.05 4.99 -14.39
C THR A 21 -7.83 3.68 -14.42
N ASN A 22 -8.14 3.13 -13.25
CA ASN A 22 -9.07 2.03 -13.12
C ASN A 22 -10.49 2.54 -13.44
N PRO A 23 -11.20 1.95 -14.43
CA PRO A 23 -12.51 2.43 -14.85
C PRO A 23 -13.61 2.20 -13.79
N GLU A 24 -13.42 1.28 -12.84
CA GLU A 24 -14.39 1.00 -11.78
C GLU A 24 -14.28 1.99 -10.62
N THR A 25 -13.05 2.35 -10.22
CA THR A 25 -12.78 3.20 -9.06
C THR A 25 -12.55 4.67 -9.41
N GLY A 26 -12.18 4.95 -10.66
CA GLY A 26 -11.75 6.28 -11.11
C GLY A 26 -10.38 6.71 -10.58
N LEU A 27 -9.65 5.80 -9.91
CA LEU A 27 -8.34 6.07 -9.29
C LEU A 27 -7.21 5.45 -10.12
N SER A 28 -5.97 5.90 -9.92
CA SER A 28 -4.80 5.28 -10.55
C SER A 28 -4.60 3.86 -10.02
N THR A 29 -4.35 2.89 -10.91
CA THR A 29 -4.02 1.50 -10.54
C THR A 29 -2.79 1.41 -9.63
N ARG A 30 -1.91 2.41 -9.65
CA ARG A 30 -0.77 2.48 -8.72
C ARG A 30 -1.20 2.63 -7.27
N LEU A 31 -2.29 3.34 -7.00
CA LEU A 31 -2.85 3.43 -5.65
C LEU A 31 -3.24 2.04 -5.14
N GLU A 32 -3.90 1.24 -5.97
CA GLU A 32 -4.29 -0.14 -5.64
C GLU A 32 -3.08 -1.04 -5.37
N ASP A 33 -2.01 -0.91 -6.17
CA ASP A 33 -0.75 -1.63 -5.93
C ASP A 33 -0.14 -1.32 -4.56
N PHE A 34 -0.08 -0.03 -4.19
CA PHE A 34 0.47 0.39 -2.89
C PHE A 34 -0.40 -0.06 -1.72
N LEU A 35 -1.73 0.05 -1.84
CA LEU A 35 -2.65 -0.41 -0.80
C LEU A 35 -2.55 -1.93 -0.61
N LYS A 36 -2.47 -2.70 -1.69
CA LYS A 36 -2.28 -4.16 -1.60
C LYS A 36 -0.96 -4.54 -0.91
N ALA A 37 0.13 -3.80 -1.16
CA ALA A 37 1.39 -4.03 -0.47
C ALA A 37 1.31 -3.64 1.02
N LEU A 38 0.59 -2.56 1.34
CA LEU A 38 0.33 -2.16 2.73
C LEU A 38 -0.50 -3.22 3.47
N ASP A 39 -1.54 -3.78 2.83
CA ASP A 39 -2.38 -4.83 3.42
C ASP A 39 -1.55 -6.06 3.79
N GLN A 40 -0.63 -6.50 2.92
CA GLN A 40 0.29 -7.60 3.24
C GLN A 40 1.16 -7.31 4.47
N MET A 41 1.64 -6.07 4.62
CA MET A 41 2.43 -5.67 5.78
C MET A 41 1.58 -5.63 7.05
N VAL A 42 0.33 -5.16 6.97
CA VAL A 42 -0.60 -5.16 8.11
C VAL A 42 -0.91 -6.59 8.54
N ASP A 43 -1.22 -7.49 7.60
CA ASP A 43 -1.51 -8.90 7.87
C ASP A 43 -0.34 -9.61 8.56
N TYR A 44 0.90 -9.29 8.19
CA TYR A 44 2.09 -9.82 8.86
C TYR A 44 2.26 -9.29 10.30
N ALA A 45 1.81 -8.08 10.57
CA ALA A 45 2.00 -7.42 11.86
C ALA A 45 0.98 -7.86 12.93
N LEU A 46 -0.17 -8.40 12.52
CA LEU A 46 -1.24 -8.92 13.38
C LEU A 46 -0.91 -10.31 13.93
#